data_AF-A0A7C1SAE1-F1
#
_entry.id   AF-A0A7C1SAE1-F1
#
_cell.length_a   1.000
_cell.length_b   1.000
_cell.length_c   1.000
_cell.angle_alpha   90.00
_cell.angle_beta   90.00
_cell.angle_gamma   90.00
#
_symmetry.space_group_name_H-M   'P 1'
#
loop_
_entity.id
_entity.type
_entity.pdbx_description
1 polymer ?
#
loop_
_entity_poly.entity_id
_entity_poly.type
_entity_poly.pdbx_seq_one_letter_code
_entity_poly.pdbx_strand_id
1 'polypeptide(L)'
;MGLSKKKNFATKHGSEIKLDNAIENEISNRIKEKELPCADAFEIVEKLQVLSGEVGISADLLGVKIIKCQLGLFGYKAGKKVAKPQNSITQDLKHAIENALVDGKLPCERAWSIASRLNVQRLSVSRAGEAMGIKIKSCQLGAF
;
A
#
# COMPACT_ATOMS: atom_id res chain seq x y z
N MET A 1 0.11 -34.18 4.40
CA MET A 1 0.75 -32.86 4.62
C MET A 1 0.34 -31.90 3.52
N GLY A 2 -0.42 -30.84 3.84
CA GLY A 2 -0.88 -29.86 2.86
C GLY A 2 0.23 -28.87 2.50
N LEU A 3 0.75 -28.96 1.27
CA LEU A 3 1.68 -27.99 0.71
C LEU A 3 0.94 -26.68 0.44
N SER A 4 1.09 -25.72 1.34
CA SER A 4 0.67 -24.33 1.15
C SER A 4 1.31 -23.78 -0.13
N LYS A 5 0.51 -23.61 -1.20
CA LYS A 5 0.91 -22.91 -2.43
C LYS A 5 1.38 -21.49 -2.06
N LYS A 6 2.68 -21.31 -1.84
CA LYS A 6 3.29 -19.98 -1.75
C LYS A 6 3.10 -19.33 -3.11
N LYS A 7 2.22 -18.33 -3.19
CA LYS A 7 2.05 -17.51 -4.39
C LYS A 7 3.41 -16.88 -4.70
N ASN A 8 3.97 -17.20 -5.85
CA ASN A 8 5.23 -16.61 -6.30
C ASN A 8 4.92 -15.19 -6.76
N PHE A 9 5.42 -14.19 -6.02
CA PHE A 9 5.15 -12.79 -6.30
C PHE A 9 5.87 -12.31 -7.57
N ALA A 10 7.02 -12.91 -7.88
CA ALA A 10 7.81 -12.60 -9.06
C ALA A 10 7.07 -12.86 -10.39
N THR A 11 6.12 -13.80 -10.42
CA THR A 11 5.38 -14.14 -11.64
C THR A 11 4.34 -13.09 -12.04
N LYS A 12 4.16 -12.01 -11.26
CA LYS A 12 3.31 -10.87 -11.63
C LYS A 12 3.90 -10.01 -12.74
N HIS A 13 5.19 -10.14 -12.99
CA HIS A 13 5.98 -9.21 -13.81
C HIS A 13 6.50 -9.92 -15.07
N GLY A 14 6.66 -9.19 -16.16
CA GLY A 14 7.23 -9.71 -17.40
C GLY A 14 8.71 -10.11 -17.19
N SER A 15 9.18 -11.10 -17.95
CA SER A 15 10.53 -11.67 -17.85
C SER A 15 11.67 -10.67 -18.15
N GLU A 16 11.34 -9.46 -18.60
CA GLU A 16 12.28 -8.40 -18.99
C GLU A 16 12.49 -7.34 -17.90
N ILE A 17 11.76 -7.39 -16.77
CA ILE A 17 11.97 -6.41 -15.70
C ILE A 17 13.26 -6.75 -14.94
N LYS A 18 14.26 -5.87 -15.08
CA LYS A 18 15.54 -5.96 -14.38
C LYS A 18 15.39 -5.44 -12.96
N LEU A 19 15.86 -6.22 -11.98
CA LEU A 19 15.91 -5.79 -10.59
C LEU A 19 17.00 -4.72 -10.43
N ASP A 20 16.62 -3.57 -9.89
CA ASP A 20 17.58 -2.50 -9.58
C ASP A 20 18.36 -2.86 -8.31
N ASN A 21 19.68 -2.97 -8.43
CA ASN A 21 20.55 -3.37 -7.33
C ASN A 21 20.51 -2.39 -6.14
N ALA A 22 20.27 -1.10 -6.37
CA ALA A 22 20.18 -0.12 -5.28
C ALA A 22 18.89 -0.34 -4.48
N ILE A 23 17.76 -0.59 -5.15
CA ILE A 23 16.49 -0.90 -4.51
C ILE A 23 16.58 -2.24 -3.77
N GLU A 24 17.17 -3.26 -4.39
CA GLU A 24 17.39 -4.57 -3.74
C GLU A 24 18.16 -4.44 -2.43
N ASN A 25 19.27 -3.70 -2.45
CA ASN A 25 20.12 -3.52 -1.28
C ASN A 25 19.35 -2.82 -0.15
N GLU A 26 18.61 -1.74 -0.45
CA GLU A 26 17.80 -1.05 0.56
C GLU A 26 16.69 -1.94 1.14
N ILE A 27 16.00 -2.71 0.30
CA ILE A 27 15.00 -3.67 0.78
C ILE A 27 15.65 -4.70 1.70
N SER A 28 16.75 -5.31 1.26
CA SER A 28 17.45 -6.36 2.00
C SER A 28 17.96 -5.89 3.36
N ASN A 29 18.35 -4.62 3.48
CA ASN A 29 18.80 -3.99 4.73
C ASN A 29 17.67 -3.70 5.73
N ARG A 30 16.41 -3.59 5.26
CA ARG A 30 15.26 -3.18 6.08
C ARG A 30 14.34 -4.34 6.46
N ILE A 31 14.36 -5.43 5.69
CA ILE A 31 13.46 -6.57 5.92
C ILE A 31 13.79 -7.34 7.19
N LYS A 32 12.73 -7.85 7.83
CA LYS A 32 12.80 -8.92 8.84
C LYS A 32 11.82 -10.00 8.41
N GLU A 33 12.27 -11.26 8.42
CA GLU A 33 11.43 -12.41 8.04
C GLU A 33 10.74 -12.30 6.66
N LYS A 34 11.42 -11.71 5.66
CA LYS A 34 10.86 -11.43 4.32
C LYS A 34 9.62 -10.53 4.34
N GLU A 35 9.48 -9.69 5.36
CA GLU A 35 8.43 -8.68 5.45
C GLU A 35 9.01 -7.27 5.39
N LEU A 36 8.34 -6.38 4.64
CA LEU A 36 8.69 -4.96 4.51
C LEU A 36 7.47 -4.10 4.86
N PRO A 37 7.51 -3.30 5.94
CA PRO A 37 6.45 -2.34 6.21
C PRO A 37 6.24 -1.34 5.07
N CYS A 38 4.98 -0.99 4.82
CA CYS A 38 4.62 0.01 3.82
C CYS A 38 5.22 1.40 4.15
N ALA A 39 5.51 1.71 5.41
CA ALA A 39 6.27 2.92 5.75
C ALA A 39 7.69 2.84 5.20
N ASP A 40 8.43 1.80 5.60
CA ASP A 40 9.82 1.56 5.21
C ASP A 40 9.99 1.48 3.68
N ALA A 41 9.04 0.90 2.96
CA ALA A 41 9.05 0.87 1.49
C ALA A 41 9.02 2.29 0.88
N PHE A 42 8.23 3.21 1.44
CA PHE A 42 8.20 4.59 0.95
C PHE A 42 9.41 5.41 1.41
N GLU A 43 10.05 5.07 2.54
CA GLU A 43 11.35 5.66 2.86
C GLU A 43 12.43 5.30 1.83
N ILE A 44 12.35 4.11 1.20
CA ILE A 44 13.24 3.74 0.09
C ILE A 44 12.95 4.60 -1.14
N VAL A 45 11.67 4.80 -1.47
CA VAL A 45 11.22 5.70 -2.57
C VAL A 45 11.82 7.09 -2.36
N GLU A 46 11.67 7.66 -1.17
CA GLU A 46 12.19 8.99 -0.85
C GLU A 46 13.72 9.03 -0.86
N LYS A 47 14.39 8.00 -0.32
CA LYS A 47 15.85 7.94 -0.26
C LYS A 47 16.50 7.82 -1.63
N LEU A 48 15.95 6.98 -2.50
CA LEU A 48 16.51 6.68 -3.82
C LEU A 48 15.92 7.54 -4.94
N GLN A 49 14.88 8.33 -4.66
CA GLN A 49 14.16 9.15 -5.65
C GLN A 49 13.62 8.32 -6.82
N VAL A 50 13.10 7.12 -6.51
CA VAL A 50 12.53 6.16 -7.48
C VAL A 50 11.01 6.11 -7.38
N LEU A 51 10.33 5.48 -8.33
CA LEU A 51 8.89 5.32 -8.28
C LEU A 51 8.48 4.25 -7.26
N SER A 52 7.38 4.46 -6.54
CA SER A 52 6.86 3.48 -5.58
C SER A 52 6.52 2.13 -6.23
N GLY A 53 6.10 2.15 -7.50
CA GLY A 53 5.87 0.93 -8.28
C GLY A 53 7.13 0.09 -8.43
N GLU A 54 8.30 0.70 -8.62
CA GLU A 54 9.59 0.01 -8.78
C GLU A 54 10.03 -0.68 -7.48
N VAL A 55 9.81 -0.02 -6.33
CA VAL A 55 10.04 -0.64 -5.02
C VAL A 55 9.08 -1.81 -4.79
N GLY A 56 7.82 -1.66 -5.19
CA GLY A 56 6.82 -2.75 -5.14
C GLY A 56 7.20 -3.95 -5.99
N ILE A 57 7.62 -3.72 -7.24
CA ILE A 57 8.09 -4.76 -8.15
C ILE A 57 9.33 -5.46 -7.58
N SER A 58 10.31 -4.69 -7.10
CA SER A 58 11.52 -5.23 -6.48
C SER A 58 11.20 -6.11 -5.26
N ALA A 59 10.27 -5.68 -4.41
CA ALA A 59 9.81 -6.48 -3.27
C ALA A 59 9.15 -7.80 -3.74
N ASP A 60 8.28 -7.75 -4.74
CA ASP A 60 7.65 -8.95 -5.33
C ASP A 60 8.71 -9.92 -5.91
N LEU A 61 9.71 -9.40 -6.65
CA LEU A 61 10.81 -10.19 -7.23
C LEU A 61 11.68 -10.87 -6.15
N LEU A 62 11.91 -10.19 -5.02
CA LEU A 62 12.67 -10.71 -3.88
C LEU A 62 11.87 -11.67 -2.98
N GLY A 63 10.59 -11.90 -3.30
CA GLY A 63 9.65 -12.67 -2.50
C GLY A 63 9.35 -12.03 -1.14
N VAL A 64 9.50 -10.71 -1.05
CA VAL A 64 9.26 -9.91 0.14
C VAL A 64 7.81 -9.47 0.17
N LYS A 65 7.16 -9.68 1.31
CA LYS A 65 5.76 -9.31 1.51
C LYS A 65 5.67 -7.91 2.10
N ILE A 66 4.92 -7.03 1.43
CA ILE A 66 4.55 -5.75 2.02
C ILE A 66 3.60 -5.98 3.21
N ILE A 67 3.88 -5.35 4.35
CA ILE A 67 3.06 -5.42 5.57
C ILE A 67 2.73 -4.03 6.11
N LYS A 68 1.90 -3.95 7.16
CA LYS A 68 1.55 -2.72 7.88
C LYS A 68 1.18 -1.56 6.93
N CYS A 69 0.24 -1.80 6.01
CA CYS A 69 -0.23 -0.80 5.05
C CYS A 69 -0.61 0.50 5.75
N GLN A 70 -0.07 1.65 5.35
CA GLN A 70 -0.32 2.92 6.05
C GLN A 70 -1.78 3.42 5.99
N LEU A 71 -2.58 2.89 5.06
CA LEU A 71 -4.04 3.10 5.00
C LEU A 71 -4.83 2.09 5.86
N GLY A 72 -4.17 1.11 6.47
CA GLY A 72 -4.81 0.13 7.35
C GLY A 72 -5.48 -1.05 6.65
N LEU A 73 -5.21 -1.27 5.35
CA LEU A 73 -5.98 -2.20 4.52
C LEU A 73 -5.50 -3.66 4.60
N PHE A 74 -4.22 -3.89 4.84
CA PHE A 74 -3.64 -5.24 4.90
C PHE A 74 -2.32 -5.27 5.69
N GLY A 75 -1.81 -6.48 5.94
CA GLY A 75 -0.46 -6.67 6.49
C GLY A 75 -0.36 -6.47 8.01
N TYR A 76 -1.47 -6.61 8.73
CA TYR A 76 -1.54 -6.54 10.19
C TYR A 76 -1.74 -7.93 10.80
N LYS A 77 -1.43 -8.07 12.10
CA LYS A 77 -1.55 -9.33 12.87
C LYS A 77 -2.98 -9.89 12.75
N ALA A 78 -3.09 -11.22 12.70
CA ALA A 78 -4.32 -11.97 12.42
C ALA A 78 -4.92 -11.77 11.01
N GLY A 79 -4.17 -11.16 10.07
CA GLY A 79 -4.54 -11.08 8.65
C GLY A 79 -5.72 -10.16 8.34
N LYS A 80 -6.19 -9.37 9.31
CA LYS A 80 -7.35 -8.48 9.17
C LYS A 80 -6.91 -7.05 8.85
N LYS A 81 -7.70 -6.35 8.05
CA LYS A 81 -7.59 -4.90 7.90
C LYS A 81 -7.90 -4.21 9.24
N VAL A 82 -7.19 -3.12 9.54
CA VAL A 82 -7.40 -2.28 10.73
C VAL A 82 -8.25 -1.05 10.44
N ALA A 83 -8.41 -0.69 9.17
CA ALA A 83 -9.39 0.30 8.73
C ALA A 83 -10.81 -0.27 8.91
N LYS A 84 -11.46 0.15 10.00
CA LYS A 84 -12.89 -0.08 10.27
C LYS A 84 -13.67 1.20 9.95
N PRO A 85 -14.93 1.10 9.50
CA PRO A 85 -15.79 2.26 9.34
C PRO A 85 -15.73 3.17 10.57
N GLN A 86 -15.56 4.47 10.36
CA GLN A 86 -15.65 5.45 11.43
C GLN A 86 -17.10 5.94 11.60
N ASN A 87 -17.49 6.27 12.82
CA ASN A 87 -18.86 6.65 13.15
C ASN A 87 -19.26 8.01 12.60
N SER A 88 -18.31 8.94 12.49
CA SER A 88 -18.54 10.30 11.98
C SER A 88 -17.50 10.64 10.91
N ILE A 89 -17.96 11.30 9.85
CA ILE A 89 -17.14 11.79 8.74
C ILE A 89 -17.46 13.27 8.58
N THR A 90 -16.44 14.13 8.56
CA THR A 90 -16.65 15.55 8.26
C THR A 90 -17.08 15.74 6.81
N GLN A 91 -17.83 16.80 6.53
CA GLN A 91 -18.28 17.10 5.16
C GLN A 91 -17.08 17.32 4.22
N ASP A 92 -16.04 18.03 4.68
CA ASP A 92 -14.80 18.21 3.91
C ASP A 92 -14.13 16.90 3.51
N LEU A 93 -14.01 15.94 4.44
CA LEU A 93 -13.39 14.65 4.16
C LEU A 93 -14.26 13.82 3.20
N LYS A 94 -15.58 13.85 3.39
CA LYS A 94 -16.54 13.18 2.51
C LYS A 94 -16.42 13.72 1.07
N HIS A 95 -16.49 15.04 0.90
CA HIS A 95 -16.41 15.68 -0.40
C HIS A 95 -15.04 15.45 -1.04
N ALA A 96 -13.95 15.51 -0.26
CA ALA A 96 -12.62 15.24 -0.77
C ALA A 96 -12.47 13.81 -1.31
N ILE A 97 -13.09 12.83 -0.66
CA ILE A 97 -13.10 11.44 -1.13
C ILE A 97 -13.93 11.29 -2.41
N GLU A 98 -15.15 11.84 -2.44
CA GLU A 98 -16.06 11.78 -3.61
C GLU A 98 -15.41 12.38 -4.87
N ASN A 99 -14.74 13.52 -4.73
CA ASN A 99 -14.06 14.19 -5.85
C ASN A 99 -12.78 13.49 -6.30
N ALA A 100 -12.24 12.57 -5.50
CA ALA A 100 -10.99 11.87 -5.79
C ALA A 100 -11.21 10.44 -6.32
N LEU A 101 -12.47 10.05 -6.55
CA LEU A 101 -12.79 8.73 -7.08
C LEU A 101 -12.40 8.61 -8.54
N VAL A 102 -11.89 7.44 -8.89
CA VAL A 102 -11.63 6.99 -10.25
C VAL A 102 -12.40 5.69 -10.42
N ASP A 103 -13.36 5.66 -11.36
CA ASP A 103 -14.26 4.52 -11.57
C ASP A 103 -14.96 4.04 -10.27
N GLY A 104 -15.39 5.00 -9.44
CA GLY A 104 -16.08 4.73 -8.17
C GLY A 104 -15.19 4.15 -7.06
N LYS A 105 -13.87 4.11 -7.24
CA LYS A 105 -12.88 3.63 -6.26
C LYS A 105 -11.91 4.74 -5.90
N LEU A 106 -11.32 4.65 -4.72
CA LEU A 106 -10.32 5.62 -4.26
C LEU A 106 -8.90 5.06 -4.45
N PRO A 107 -8.05 5.65 -5.33
CA PRO A 107 -6.65 5.27 -5.44
C PRO A 107 -5.85 5.52 -4.15
N CYS A 108 -4.86 4.68 -3.84
CA CYS A 108 -4.00 4.84 -2.65
C CYS A 108 -3.31 6.20 -2.59
N GLU A 109 -2.75 6.66 -3.71
CA GLU A 109 -2.10 7.97 -3.84
C GLU A 109 -3.07 9.11 -3.52
N ARG A 110 -4.28 9.07 -4.09
CA ARG A 110 -5.32 10.08 -3.85
C ARG A 110 -5.76 10.10 -2.39
N ALA A 111 -5.88 8.93 -1.74
CA ALA A 111 -6.14 8.86 -0.32
C ALA A 111 -5.04 9.53 0.53
N TRP A 112 -3.78 9.40 0.14
CA TRP A 112 -2.66 10.06 0.82
C TRP A 112 -2.67 11.58 0.61
N SER A 113 -2.96 12.03 -0.62
CA SER A 113 -3.10 13.44 -0.94
C SER A 113 -4.22 14.11 -0.13
N ILE A 114 -5.38 13.45 0.00
CA ILE A 114 -6.47 13.93 0.87
C ILE A 114 -6.01 14.02 2.33
N ALA A 115 -5.34 12.98 2.84
CA ALA A 115 -4.84 12.95 4.21
C ALA A 115 -3.91 14.13 4.51
N SER A 116 -2.96 14.38 3.59
CA SER A 116 -2.03 15.51 3.68
C SER A 116 -2.75 16.86 3.60
N ARG A 117 -3.63 17.05 2.61
CA ARG A 117 -4.34 18.32 2.37
C ARG A 117 -5.25 18.70 3.54
N LEU A 118 -5.94 17.73 4.14
CA LEU A 118 -6.86 17.96 5.25
C LEU A 118 -6.18 17.82 6.63
N ASN A 119 -4.87 17.57 6.65
CA ASN A 119 -4.09 17.33 7.88
C ASN A 119 -4.72 16.25 8.79
N VAL A 120 -5.17 15.14 8.19
CA VAL A 120 -5.73 13.98 8.90
C VAL A 120 -4.85 12.75 8.72
N GLN A 121 -5.00 11.77 9.61
CA GLN A 121 -4.26 10.51 9.47
C GLN A 121 -4.69 9.77 8.19
N ARG A 122 -3.73 9.17 7.47
CA ARG A 122 -3.98 8.30 6.30
C ARG A 122 -5.02 7.21 6.61
N LEU A 123 -4.92 6.60 7.80
CA LEU A 123 -5.88 5.62 8.28
C LEU A 123 -7.32 6.18 8.34
N SER A 124 -7.50 7.44 8.76
CA SER A 124 -8.82 8.08 8.84
C SER A 124 -9.49 8.20 7.48
N VAL A 125 -8.73 8.49 6.41
CA VAL A 125 -9.27 8.52 5.03
C VAL A 125 -9.77 7.14 4.62
N SER A 126 -9.03 6.07 4.97
CA SER A 126 -9.51 4.71 4.71
C SER A 126 -10.74 4.34 5.53
N ARG A 127 -10.83 4.77 6.79
CA ARG A 127 -12.01 4.54 7.63
C ARG A 127 -13.24 5.28 7.12
N ALA A 128 -13.04 6.50 6.60
CA ALA A 128 -14.08 7.27 5.92
C ALA A 128 -14.57 6.54 4.66
N GLY A 129 -13.65 6.11 3.80
CA GLY A 129 -14.00 5.33 2.60
C GLY A 129 -14.80 4.07 2.94
N GLU A 130 -14.38 3.33 3.96
CA GLU A 130 -15.10 2.15 4.47
C GLU A 130 -16.52 2.48 4.95
N ALA A 131 -16.70 3.57 5.70
CA ALA A 131 -18.00 4.02 6.16
C ALA A 131 -18.91 4.52 5.01
N MET A 132 -18.32 5.02 3.93
CA MET A 132 -19.02 5.42 2.71
C MET A 132 -19.28 4.26 1.74
N GLY A 133 -18.81 3.04 2.06
CA GLY A 133 -18.89 1.89 1.15
C GLY A 133 -17.94 1.97 -0.06
N ILE A 134 -16.97 2.89 -0.03
CA ILE A 134 -15.99 3.13 -1.10
C ILE A 134 -14.78 2.24 -0.87
N LYS A 135 -14.40 1.48 -1.90
CA LYS A 135 -13.21 0.62 -1.86
C LYS A 135 -11.96 1.39 -2.27
N ILE A 136 -10.89 1.21 -1.51
CA ILE A 136 -9.55 1.66 -1.92
C ILE A 136 -8.94 0.64 -2.87
N LYS A 137 -8.38 1.12 -3.99
CA LYS A 137 -7.73 0.33 -5.04
C LYS A 137 -6.44 0.99 -5.50
N SER A 138 -5.73 0.33 -6.41
CA SER A 138 -4.51 0.85 -7.04
C SER A 138 -3.46 1.21 -5.98
N CYS A 139 -2.98 0.19 -5.26
CA CYS A 139 -1.91 0.39 -4.31
C CYS A 139 -0.66 0.93 -5.03
N GLN A 140 -0.09 2.01 -4.53
CA GLN A 140 1.14 2.64 -5.07
C GLN A 140 2.35 1.69 -5.12
N LEU A 141 2.37 0.65 -4.26
CA LEU A 141 3.41 -0.40 -4.22
C LEU A 141 2.97 -1.70 -4.95
N GLY A 142 1.84 -1.70 -5.67
CA GLY A 142 1.39 -2.88 -6.44
C GLY A 142 0.79 -4.03 -5.63
N ALA A 143 0.37 -3.82 -4.38
CA ALA A 143 -0.20 -4.88 -3.55
C ALA A 143 -1.60 -5.36 -4.00
N PHE A 144 -2.43 -4.48 -4.59
CA PHE A 144 -3.81 -4.78 -5.06
C PHE A 144 -4.38 -3.67 -5.96
#